data_AF-A0A1X2EMR5-F1
#
_entry.id   AF-A0A1X2EMR5-F1
#
_cell.length_a   1.000
_cell.length_b   1.000
_cell.length_c   1.000
_cell.angle_alpha   90.00
_cell.angle_beta   90.00
_cell.angle_gamma   90.00
#
_symmetry.space_group_name_H-M   'P 1'
#
loop_
_entity.id
_entity.type
_entity.pdbx_description
1 polymer ?
#
loop_
_entity_poly.entity_id
_entity_poly.type
_entity_poly.pdbx_seq_one_letter_code
_entity_poly.pdbx_strand_id
1 'polypeptide(L)'
;MAADAVVPGWLRRVMQADRAGSAWYVGTGFLFAPILAIVSPWPEVTTVLWWLIALAGLELGLLGIAMAVGLARILRSGAEIPEDYWFGLIGQRPRR
;
A
#
# COMPACT_ATOMS: atom_id res chain seq x y z
N MET A 1 -9.05 -21.52 14.88
CA MET A 1 -9.90 -21.14 13.74
C MET A 1 -8.97 -20.59 12.66
N ALA A 2 -8.90 -21.19 11.47
CA ALA A 2 -7.91 -20.80 10.46
C ALA A 2 -8.07 -19.31 10.11
N ALA A 3 -6.97 -18.55 10.08
CA ALA A 3 -6.99 -17.10 9.78
C ALA A 3 -7.66 -16.76 8.43
N ASP A 4 -7.67 -17.72 7.50
CA ASP A 4 -8.37 -17.61 6.21
C ASP A 4 -9.90 -17.55 6.34
N ALA A 5 -10.47 -17.96 7.47
CA ALA A 5 -11.90 -17.84 7.74
C ALA A 5 -12.32 -16.41 8.13
N VAL A 6 -11.38 -15.61 8.67
CA VAL A 6 -11.66 -14.26 9.19
C VAL A 6 -11.31 -13.17 8.18
N VAL A 7 -10.19 -13.33 7.47
CA VAL A 7 -9.73 -12.33 6.49
C VAL A 7 -10.08 -12.79 5.07
N PRO A 8 -10.97 -12.06 4.35
CA PRO A 8 -11.28 -12.39 2.96
C PRO A 8 -10.05 -12.32 2.05
N GLY A 9 -9.94 -13.25 1.11
CA GLY A 9 -8.79 -13.31 0.18
C GLY A 9 -8.61 -12.07 -0.71
N TRP A 10 -9.67 -11.29 -0.97
CA TRP A 10 -9.55 -10.01 -1.67
C TRP A 10 -8.87 -8.95 -0.79
N LEU A 11 -9.19 -8.91 0.51
CA LEU A 11 -8.60 -7.96 1.45
C LEU A 11 -7.12 -8.27 1.66
N ARG A 12 -6.76 -9.56 1.74
CA ARG A 12 -5.36 -10.00 1.76
C ARG A 12 -4.58 -9.45 0.56
N ARG A 13 -5.15 -9.56 -0.65
CA ARG A 13 -4.53 -9.02 -1.88
C ARG A 13 -4.40 -7.50 -1.84
N VAL A 14 -5.43 -6.79 -1.38
CA VAL A 14 -5.38 -5.31 -1.21
C VAL A 14 -4.26 -4.92 -0.27
N MET A 15 -4.15 -5.55 0.90
CA MET A 15 -3.11 -5.24 1.89
C MET A 15 -1.70 -5.53 1.37
N GLN A 16 -1.52 -6.60 0.59
CA GLN A 16 -0.24 -6.91 -0.06
C GLN A 16 0.12 -5.88 -1.14
N ALA A 17 -0.86 -5.49 -1.96
CA ALA A 17 -0.69 -4.49 -3.01
C ALA A 17 -0.40 -3.10 -2.42
N ASP A 18 -1.14 -2.68 -1.39
CA ASP A 18 -0.95 -1.42 -0.67
C ASP A 18 0.46 -1.34 -0.08
N ARG A 19 0.92 -2.42 0.57
CA ARG A 19 2.27 -2.50 1.12
C ARG A 19 3.35 -2.40 0.04
N ALA A 20 3.24 -3.21 -1.01
CA ALA A 20 4.23 -3.23 -2.09
C ALA A 20 4.26 -1.91 -2.86
N GLY A 21 3.08 -1.36 -3.16
CA GLY A 21 2.92 -0.07 -3.82
C GLY A 21 3.47 1.06 -2.99
N SER A 22 3.16 1.10 -1.68
CA SER A 22 3.71 2.11 -0.76
C SER A 22 5.23 2.02 -0.66
N ALA A 23 5.80 0.81 -0.59
CA ALA A 23 7.25 0.62 -0.57
C ALA A 23 7.91 1.14 -1.85
N TRP A 24 7.34 0.83 -3.02
CA TRP A 24 7.81 1.36 -4.30
C TRP A 24 7.67 2.89 -4.37
N TYR A 25 6.51 3.43 -4.00
CA TYR A 25 6.23 4.87 -4.06
C TYR A 25 7.14 5.70 -3.16
N VAL A 26 7.41 5.23 -1.94
CA VAL A 26 8.38 5.88 -1.04
C VAL A 26 9.79 5.75 -1.60
N GLY A 27 10.18 4.56 -2.06
CA GLY A 27 11.50 4.31 -2.62
C GLY A 27 11.82 5.14 -3.87
N THR A 28 10.86 5.25 -4.81
CA THR A 28 11.01 6.08 -6.02
C THR A 28 10.86 7.56 -5.70
N GLY A 29 9.91 7.91 -4.82
CA GLY A 29 9.67 9.27 -4.36
C GLY A 29 10.90 9.92 -3.73
N PHE A 30 11.75 9.12 -3.06
CA PHE A 30 13.04 9.60 -2.52
C PHE A 30 13.96 10.21 -3.60
N LEU A 31 13.94 9.65 -4.81
CA LEU A 31 14.74 10.13 -5.94
C LEU A 31 14.03 11.23 -6.76
N PHE A 32 12.76 11.51 -6.46
CA PHE A 32 11.94 12.39 -7.28
C PHE A 32 12.49 13.82 -7.34
N ALA A 33 12.88 14.40 -6.20
CA ALA A 33 13.42 15.76 -6.17
C ALA A 33 14.77 15.89 -6.91
N PRO A 34 15.77 15.01 -6.72
CA PRO A 34 16.97 14.98 -7.55
C PRO A 34 16.68 14.88 -9.06
N ILE A 35 15.74 14.00 -9.46
CA ILE A 35 15.33 13.85 -10.86
C ILE A 35 14.71 15.16 -11.38
N LEU A 36 13.79 15.76 -10.61
CA LEU A 36 13.17 17.04 -10.97
C LEU A 36 14.21 18.16 -11.13
N ALA A 37 15.25 18.20 -10.30
CA ALA A 37 16.31 19.19 -10.44
C ALA A 37 17.04 19.06 -11.79
N ILE A 38 17.36 17.82 -12.19
CA ILE A 38 18.01 17.53 -13.48
C ILE A 38 17.10 17.89 -14.65
N VAL A 39 15.81 17.53 -14.57
CA VAL A 39 14.87 17.76 -15.68
C VAL A 39 14.21 19.13 -15.69
N SER A 40 14.52 19.99 -14.72
CA SER A 40 13.91 21.32 -14.57
C SER A 40 13.98 22.23 -15.81
N PRO A 41 14.97 22.13 -16.72
CA PRO A 41 14.97 22.91 -17.97
C PRO A 41 13.87 22.49 -18.97
N TRP A 42 13.23 21.33 -18.78
CA TRP A 42 12.18 20.80 -19.65
C TRP A 42 10.82 20.76 -18.91
N PRO A 43 9.98 21.80 -19.07
CA PRO A 43 8.68 21.88 -18.40
C PRO A 43 7.76 20.71 -18.73
N GLU A 44 7.72 20.26 -19.99
CA GLU A 44 6.88 19.13 -20.40
C GLU A 44 7.23 17.83 -19.65
N VAL A 45 8.52 17.52 -19.54
CA VAL A 45 9.00 16.34 -18.79
C VAL A 45 8.65 16.45 -17.31
N THR A 46 8.84 17.64 -16.74
CA THR A 46 8.49 17.93 -15.34
C THR A 46 6.99 17.73 -15.09
N THR A 47 6.12 18.23 -15.97
CA THR A 47 4.67 18.04 -15.89
C THR A 47 4.29 16.55 -15.95
N VAL A 48 4.89 15.78 -16.85
CA VAL A 48 4.65 14.33 -16.94
C VAL A 48 5.04 13.63 -15.63
N LEU A 49 6.20 13.97 -15.05
CA LEU A 49 6.62 13.41 -13.76
C LEU A 49 5.62 13.72 -12.63
N TRP A 50 5.09 14.93 -12.57
CA TRP A 50 4.04 15.30 -11.62
C TRP A 50 2.75 14.50 -11.81
N TRP A 51 2.34 14.26 -13.06
CA TRP A 51 1.18 13.41 -13.34
C TRP A 51 1.41 11.96 -12.92
N LEU A 52 2.60 11.41 -13.20
CA LEU A 52 2.94 10.04 -12.82
C LEU A 52 2.92 9.85 -11.30
N ILE A 53 3.53 10.76 -10.54
CA ILE A 53 3.53 10.66 -9.08
C ILE A 53 2.13 10.88 -8.50
N ALA A 54 1.34 11.79 -9.06
CA ALA A 54 -0.04 12.01 -8.63
C ALA A 54 -0.93 10.77 -8.89
N LEU A 55 -0.81 10.16 -10.06
CA LEU A 55 -1.55 8.94 -10.40
C LEU A 55 -1.14 7.77 -9.49
N ALA A 56 0.16 7.59 -9.26
CA ALA A 56 0.64 6.57 -8.34
C ALA A 56 0.13 6.80 -6.90
N GLY A 57 0.11 8.05 -6.43
CA GLY A 57 -0.46 8.42 -5.14
C GLY A 57 -1.97 8.18 -5.06
N LEU A 58 -2.71 8.42 -6.16
CA LEU A 58 -4.15 8.15 -6.25
C LEU A 58 -4.45 6.64 -6.14
N GLU A 59 -3.72 5.80 -6.88
CA GLU A 59 -3.86 4.34 -6.80
C GLU A 59 -3.63 3.83 -5.36
N LEU A 60 -2.61 4.36 -4.67
CA LEU A 60 -2.37 4.04 -3.26
C LEU A 60 -3.50 4.53 -2.35
N GLY A 61 -4.03 5.73 -2.59
CA GLY A 61 -5.19 6.23 -1.85
C GLY A 61 -6.40 5.30 -1.99
N LEU A 62 -6.68 4.79 -3.20
CA LEU A 62 -7.76 3.84 -3.44
C LEU A 62 -7.53 2.50 -2.72
N LEU A 63 -6.30 1.98 -2.76
CA LEU A 63 -5.93 0.76 -2.03
C LEU A 63 -6.06 0.93 -0.51
N GLY A 64 -5.61 2.06 0.03
CA GLY A 64 -5.73 2.41 1.44
C GLY A 64 -7.20 2.51 1.89
N ILE A 65 -8.06 3.13 1.09
CA ILE A 65 -9.51 3.16 1.35
C ILE A 65 -10.10 1.75 1.34
N ALA A 66 -9.76 0.92 0.35
CA ALA A 66 -10.24 -0.45 0.26
C ALA A 66 -9.79 -1.30 1.47
N MET A 67 -8.55 -1.12 1.93
CA MET A 67 -8.03 -1.76 3.14
C MET A 67 -8.82 -1.31 4.38
N ALA A 68 -8.98 0.00 4.58
CA ALA A 68 -9.71 0.56 5.73
C ALA A 68 -11.15 0.03 5.80
N VAL A 69 -11.85 -0.03 4.65
CA VAL A 69 -13.20 -0.58 4.55
C VAL A 69 -13.23 -2.07 4.92
N GLY A 70 -12.27 -2.87 4.42
CA GLY A 70 -12.19 -4.29 4.73
C GLY A 70 -11.96 -4.55 6.22
N LEU A 71 -11.00 -3.84 6.82
CA LEU A 71 -10.69 -3.94 8.25
C LEU A 71 -11.87 -3.46 9.11
N ALA A 72 -12.52 -2.35 8.75
CA ALA A 72 -13.69 -1.86 9.46
C ALA A 72 -14.85 -2.86 9.47
N ARG A 73 -15.06 -3.60 8.37
CA ARG A 73 -16.06 -4.67 8.31
C ARG A 73 -15.72 -5.84 9.24
N ILE A 74 -14.45 -6.23 9.32
CA ILE A 74 -13.99 -7.28 10.24
C ILE A 74 -14.23 -6.86 11.69
N LEU A 75 -13.80 -5.65 12.08
CA LEU A 75 -14.03 -5.11 13.42
C LEU A 75 -15.52 -5.03 13.77
N ARG A 76 -16.36 -4.61 12.80
CA ARG A 76 -17.82 -4.56 12.98
C ARG A 76 -18.44 -5.96 13.21
N SER A 77 -17.83 -7.02 12.70
CA SER A 77 -18.29 -8.40 12.91
C SER A 77 -17.91 -8.98 14.28
N GLY A 78 -17.12 -8.23 15.08
CA GLY A 78 -16.56 -8.71 16.35
C GLY A 78 -15.46 -9.75 16.17
N ALA A 79 -15.01 -10.00 14.95
CA ALA A 79 -13.91 -10.90 14.66
C ALA A 79 -12.56 -10.18 14.82
N GLU A 80 -11.58 -10.92 15.34
CA GLU A 80 -10.21 -10.43 15.51
C GLU A 80 -9.28 -11.08 14.49
N ILE A 81 -8.34 -10.30 13.95
CA ILE A 81 -7.33 -10.79 13.02
C ILE A 81 -6.18 -11.40 13.85
N PRO A 82 -5.86 -12.71 13.68
CA PRO A 82 -4.80 -13.35 14.44
C PRO A 82 -3.44 -12.69 14.24
N GLU A 83 -2.60 -12.66 15.27
CA GLU A 83 -1.27 -12.04 15.21
C GLU A 83 -0.37 -12.64 14.13
N ASP A 84 -0.43 -13.97 13.94
CA ASP A 84 0.28 -14.70 12.88
C ASP A 84 -0.04 -14.19 11.47
N TYR A 85 -1.26 -13.69 11.24
CA TYR A 85 -1.63 -13.10 9.96
C TYR A 85 -0.80 -11.85 9.67
N TRP A 86 -0.65 -10.98 10.67
CA TRP A 86 0.10 -9.73 10.53
C TRP A 86 1.57 -10.01 10.24
N PHE A 87 2.18 -10.94 10.99
CA PHE A 87 3.56 -11.37 10.74
C PHE A 87 3.73 -11.95 9.34
N GLY A 88 2.81 -12.82 8.90
CA GLY A 88 2.79 -13.33 7.53
C GLY A 88 2.67 -12.21 6.48
N LEU A 89 1.85 -11.19 6.73
CA LEU A 89 1.68 -10.06 5.83
C LEU A 89 2.96 -9.23 5.69
N ILE A 90 3.68 -9.00 6.79
CA ILE A 90 4.93 -8.24 6.79
C ILE A 90 6.18 -9.09 6.49
N GLY A 91 6.01 -10.40 6.27
CA GLY A 91 7.11 -11.32 5.98
C GLY A 91 8.01 -11.60 7.18
N GLN A 92 7.50 -11.38 8.40
CA GLN A 92 8.19 -11.70 9.64
C GLN A 92 7.71 -13.05 10.16
N ARG A 93 8.58 -13.75 10.91
CA ARG A 93 8.19 -14.96 11.64
C ARG A 93 7.84 -14.56 13.08
N PRO A 94 6.72 -15.03 13.66
CA PRO A 94 6.38 -14.76 15.06
C PRO A 94 7.53 -15.21 15.96
N ARG A 95 8.00 -14.34 16.86
CA ARG A 95 8.94 -14.73 17.93
C ARG A 95 8.12 -15.47 18.99
N ARG A 96 8.43 -16.76 19.17
CA ARG A 96 7.87 -17.58 20.25
C ARG A 96 8.37 -17.12 21.61
#